data_AF-A0A9E0ZFV9-F1
#
_entry.id   AF-A0A9E0ZFV9-F1
#
_cell.length_a   1.000
_cell.length_b   1.000
_cell.length_c   1.000
_cell.angle_alpha   90.00
_cell.angle_beta   90.00
_cell.angle_gamma   90.00
#
_symmetry.space_group_name_H-M   'P 1'
#
loop_
_entity.id
_entity.type
_entity.pdbx_description
1 polymer ?
#
loop_
_entity_poly.entity_id
_entity_poly.type
_entity_poly.pdbx_seq_one_letter_code
_entity_poly.pdbx_strand_id
1 'polypeptide(L)'
;SSLGTNSALKDFSNVTTKSLGQNGYYKLPDGMLIQWGTGGNGVNQIVYFPTSFYNTSYVVVTTAISSVMNSIVKMINGKNVSYFKVYSVGPTIEAGEMFGWIAIGRWK
;
A
#
# COMPACT_ATOMS: atom_id res chain seq x y z
N SER A 1 -13.54 -17.72 38.37
CA SER A 1 -12.94 -17.72 37.02
C SER A 1 -12.96 -16.29 36.50
N SER A 2 -11.80 -15.66 36.32
CA SER A 2 -11.69 -14.36 35.64
C SER A 2 -10.63 -14.44 34.55
N LEU A 3 -10.85 -15.37 33.62
CA LEU A 3 -10.22 -15.38 32.31
C LEU A 3 -11.07 -14.50 31.41
N GLY A 4 -10.70 -13.24 31.20
CA GLY A 4 -11.42 -12.49 30.17
C GLY A 4 -11.35 -10.97 30.11
N THR A 5 -10.28 -10.30 30.57
CA THR A 5 -10.13 -8.86 30.25
C THR A 5 -8.69 -8.33 30.16
N ASN A 6 -7.66 -9.03 30.67
CA ASN A 6 -6.29 -8.49 30.68
C ASN A 6 -5.41 -8.84 29.47
N SER A 7 -5.84 -9.75 28.58
CA SER A 7 -5.03 -10.14 27.43
C SER A 7 -5.14 -9.19 26.22
N ALA A 8 -6.19 -8.35 26.16
CA ALA A 8 -6.43 -7.44 25.04
C ALA A 8 -5.92 -6.00 25.26
N LEU A 9 -5.58 -5.62 26.49
CA LEU A 9 -5.07 -4.27 26.81
C LEU A 9 -3.56 -4.10 26.55
N LYS A 10 -2.87 -5.20 26.16
CA LYS A 10 -1.42 -5.21 25.85
C LYS A 10 -1.13 -5.37 24.35
N ASP A 11 -2.15 -5.30 23.50
CA ASP A 11 -2.12 -5.95 22.19
C ASP A 11 -1.57 -5.08 21.03
N PHE A 12 -1.31 -3.78 21.23
CA PHE A 12 -0.63 -2.94 20.22
C PHE A 12 0.31 -1.86 20.78
N SER A 13 0.55 -1.82 22.10
CA SER A 13 1.52 -0.89 22.72
C SER A 13 2.96 -1.15 22.25
N ASN A 14 3.22 -2.33 21.69
CA ASN A 14 4.53 -2.77 21.21
C ASN A 14 4.74 -2.41 19.73
N VAL A 15 3.73 -1.83 19.07
CA VAL A 15 3.87 -1.32 17.71
C VAL A 15 4.42 0.10 17.76
N THR A 16 5.74 0.19 17.80
CA THR A 16 6.47 1.43 18.03
C THR A 16 6.66 2.29 16.79
N THR A 17 6.23 1.84 15.60
CA THR A 17 6.49 2.59 14.36
C THR A 17 5.33 2.52 13.37
N LYS A 18 4.57 3.62 13.30
CA LYS A 18 3.44 3.79 12.37
C LYS A 18 3.32 5.22 11.88
N SER A 19 2.81 5.38 10.67
CA SER A 19 2.32 6.66 10.15
C SER A 19 0.91 6.45 9.62
N LEU A 20 -0.06 7.19 10.17
CA LEU A 20 -1.48 7.05 9.82
C LEU A 20 -1.96 8.14 8.85
N GLY A 21 -1.04 8.81 8.17
CA GLY A 21 -1.37 9.78 7.12
C GLY A 21 -1.97 9.11 5.88
N GLN A 22 -2.33 9.94 4.89
CA GLN A 22 -2.87 9.47 3.61
C GLN A 22 -1.96 8.43 2.96
N ASN A 23 -0.65 8.70 2.91
CA ASN A 23 0.37 7.71 2.56
C ASN A 23 0.99 7.18 3.86
N GLY A 24 0.45 6.07 4.34
CA GLY A 24 0.70 5.54 5.67
C GLY A 24 1.32 4.16 5.69
N TYR A 25 1.72 3.74 6.89
CA TYR A 25 2.23 2.40 7.13
C TYR A 25 2.05 1.95 8.59
N TYR A 26 2.09 0.63 8.77
CA TYR A 26 2.08 -0.04 10.06
C TYR A 26 3.12 -1.17 10.07
N LYS A 27 4.12 -1.07 10.96
CA LYS A 27 5.12 -2.13 11.19
C LYS A 27 4.72 -2.98 12.37
N LEU A 28 4.45 -4.25 12.14
CA LEU A 28 4.14 -5.20 13.21
C LEU A 28 5.43 -5.80 13.79
N PRO A 29 5.45 -6.16 15.08
CA PRO A 29 6.66 -6.63 15.75
C PRO A 29 7.20 -7.96 15.20
N ASP A 30 6.34 -8.75 14.56
CA ASP A 30 6.66 -10.01 13.90
C ASP A 30 7.43 -9.83 12.57
N GLY A 31 7.54 -8.60 12.07
CA GLY A 31 8.24 -8.28 10.82
C GLY A 31 7.31 -7.99 9.65
N MET A 32 5.99 -8.08 9.83
CA MET A 32 5.02 -7.70 8.80
C MET A 32 4.91 -6.17 8.67
N LEU A 33 4.80 -5.68 7.43
CA LEU A 33 4.63 -4.29 7.07
C LEU A 33 3.42 -4.16 6.15
N ILE A 34 2.47 -3.32 6.56
CA ILE A 34 1.33 -2.90 5.74
C ILE A 34 1.55 -1.43 5.40
N GLN A 35 1.43 -1.07 4.12
CA GLN A 35 1.52 0.31 3.63
C GLN A 35 0.32 0.62 2.74
N TRP A 36 -0.12 1.86 2.72
CA TRP A 36 -1.23 2.31 1.87
C TRP A 36 -1.00 3.74 1.41
N GLY A 37 -1.73 4.14 0.38
CA GLY A 37 -1.69 5.51 -0.10
C GLY A 37 -2.50 5.76 -1.35
N THR A 38 -2.28 6.93 -1.93
CA THR A 38 -2.81 7.31 -3.23
C THR A 38 -1.67 7.64 -4.18
N GLY A 39 -1.76 7.20 -5.43
CA GLY A 39 -0.95 7.74 -6.51
C GLY A 39 -1.66 8.89 -7.22
N GLY A 40 -0.86 9.80 -7.78
CA GLY A 40 -1.36 10.99 -8.47
C GLY A 40 -1.95 10.68 -9.86
N ASN A 41 -2.06 11.72 -10.69
CA ASN A 41 -2.45 11.57 -12.09
C ASN A 41 -1.24 11.26 -12.98
N GLY A 42 -1.44 10.54 -14.07
CA GLY A 42 -0.42 10.16 -15.04
C GLY A 42 -0.49 8.71 -15.49
N VAL A 43 0.07 8.43 -16.67
CA VAL A 43 0.04 7.10 -17.29
C VAL A 43 1.13 6.21 -16.73
N ASN A 44 2.37 6.72 -16.69
CA ASN A 44 3.55 6.03 -16.16
C ASN A 44 3.96 6.70 -14.84
N GLN A 45 3.91 5.96 -13.75
CA GLN A 45 4.11 6.54 -12.42
C GLN A 45 5.05 5.70 -11.57
N ILE A 46 5.87 6.38 -10.76
CA ILE A 46 6.66 5.78 -9.70
C ILE A 46 6.02 6.20 -8.39
N VAL A 47 5.55 5.23 -7.61
CA VAL A 47 4.97 5.46 -6.28
C VAL A 47 5.98 5.04 -5.23
N TYR A 48 6.43 6.01 -4.44
CA TYR A 48 7.36 5.77 -3.34
C TYR A 48 6.62 5.33 -2.09
N PHE A 49 7.12 4.28 -1.45
CA PHE A 49 6.60 3.83 -0.17
C PHE A 49 7.03 4.78 0.96
N PRO A 50 6.19 5.00 1.98
CA PRO A 50 6.58 5.70 3.20
C PRO A 50 7.80 5.07 3.90
N THR A 51 7.99 3.76 3.80
CA THR A 51 9.17 3.04 4.30
C THR A 51 9.50 1.84 3.42
N SER A 52 10.78 1.48 3.30
CA SER A 52 11.17 0.37 2.43
C SER A 52 10.74 -1.00 2.99
N PHE A 53 10.32 -1.89 2.10
CA PHE A 53 10.22 -3.32 2.39
C PHE A 53 11.62 -3.95 2.48
N TYR A 54 11.72 -5.09 3.15
CA TYR A 54 12.94 -5.88 3.28
C TYR A 54 13.44 -6.42 1.92
N ASN A 55 12.51 -6.87 1.07
CA ASN A 55 12.80 -7.33 -0.29
C ASN A 55 11.58 -7.09 -1.20
N THR A 56 11.67 -7.47 -2.46
CA THR A 56 10.62 -7.25 -3.48
C THR A 56 9.50 -8.30 -3.48
N SER A 57 9.44 -9.20 -2.50
CA SER A 57 8.42 -10.26 -2.40
C SER A 57 7.09 -9.77 -1.79
N TYR A 58 6.93 -8.48 -1.50
CA TYR A 58 5.67 -7.90 -1.04
C TYR A 58 4.57 -8.02 -2.11
N VAL A 59 3.30 -7.99 -1.71
CA VAL A 59 2.16 -7.86 -2.62
C VAL A 59 1.73 -6.40 -2.63
N VAL A 60 1.30 -5.89 -3.79
CA VAL A 60 0.68 -4.56 -3.92
C VAL A 60 -0.55 -4.69 -4.81
N VAL A 61 -1.64 -4.05 -4.38
CA VAL A 61 -2.90 -3.98 -5.09
C VAL A 61 -3.25 -2.51 -5.29
N THR A 62 -3.78 -2.19 -6.45
CA THR A 62 -4.13 -0.85 -6.90
C THR A 62 -5.58 -0.83 -7.35
N THR A 63 -6.25 0.31 -7.15
CA THR A 63 -7.59 0.54 -7.67
C THR A 63 -7.72 1.98 -8.17
N ALA A 64 -8.19 2.16 -9.41
CA ALA A 64 -8.44 3.48 -9.95
C ALA A 64 -9.48 4.22 -9.10
N ILE A 65 -9.28 5.53 -8.93
CA ILE A 65 -10.25 6.46 -8.36
C ILE A 65 -10.63 7.39 -9.50
N SER A 66 -11.80 7.15 -10.10
CA SER A 66 -12.29 7.88 -11.26
C SER A 66 -13.78 8.15 -11.14
N SER A 67 -14.23 9.29 -11.65
CA SER A 67 -15.65 9.60 -11.84
C SER A 67 -16.18 9.08 -13.19
N VAL A 68 -15.30 8.55 -14.04
CA VAL A 68 -15.65 8.05 -15.38
C VAL A 68 -15.98 6.56 -15.31
N MET A 69 -17.07 6.14 -15.96
CA MET A 69 -17.51 4.74 -16.01
C MET A 69 -16.70 3.85 -16.98
N ASN A 70 -15.41 4.12 -17.14
CA ASN A 70 -14.52 3.31 -17.96
C ASN A 70 -13.70 2.36 -17.08
N SER A 71 -13.46 1.14 -17.55
CA SER A 71 -12.55 0.21 -16.88
C SER A 71 -11.12 0.72 -17.01
N ILE A 72 -10.56 1.21 -15.89
CA ILE A 72 -9.17 1.66 -15.81
C ILE A 72 -8.38 0.65 -15.00
N VAL A 73 -7.35 0.08 -15.60
CA VAL A 73 -6.46 -0.87 -14.94
C VAL A 73 -5.17 -0.16 -14.52
N LYS A 74 -4.80 -0.27 -13.24
CA LYS A 74 -3.54 0.25 -12.69
C LYS A 74 -2.54 -0.91 -12.60
N MET A 75 -1.89 -1.22 -13.71
CA MET A 75 -0.98 -2.36 -13.82
C MET A 75 0.35 -2.09 -13.11
N ILE A 76 0.80 -3.03 -12.27
CA ILE A 76 2.14 -2.98 -11.69
C ILE A 76 3.15 -3.47 -12.73
N ASN A 77 4.02 -2.60 -13.22
CA ASN A 77 5.03 -2.95 -14.23
C ASN A 77 6.49 -2.92 -13.71
N GLY A 78 6.67 -2.70 -12.40
CA GLY A 78 7.98 -2.78 -11.76
C GLY A 78 7.89 -2.71 -10.24
N LYS A 79 8.79 -3.41 -9.56
CA LYS A 79 8.85 -3.46 -8.09
C LYS A 79 10.27 -3.20 -7.60
N ASN A 80 10.39 -2.35 -6.60
CA ASN A 80 11.59 -2.09 -5.83
C ASN A 80 11.25 -2.13 -4.33
N VAL A 81 12.25 -2.23 -3.46
CA VAL A 81 12.04 -2.18 -2.01
C VAL A 81 11.43 -0.87 -1.51
N SER A 82 11.72 0.26 -2.17
CA SER A 82 11.29 1.60 -1.75
C SER A 82 10.19 2.20 -2.64
N TYR A 83 9.83 1.55 -3.73
CA TYR A 83 8.81 2.04 -4.65
C TYR A 83 8.24 0.92 -5.52
N PHE A 84 7.12 1.19 -6.18
CA PHE A 84 6.62 0.39 -7.29
C PHE A 84 6.30 1.30 -8.48
N LYS A 85 6.25 0.71 -9.67
CA LYS A 85 5.88 1.39 -10.90
C LYS A 85 4.49 0.95 -11.32
N VAL A 86 3.70 1.92 -11.78
CA VAL A 86 2.35 1.72 -12.29
C VAL A 86 2.29 2.20 -13.72
N TYR A 87 1.68 1.39 -14.57
CA TYR A 87 1.20 1.77 -15.90
C TYR A 87 -0.32 1.73 -15.90
N SER A 88 -0.93 2.83 -16.33
CA SER A 88 -2.38 3.00 -16.31
C SER A 88 -2.98 2.81 -17.70
N VAL A 89 -3.86 1.83 -17.82
CA VAL A 89 -4.43 1.36 -19.09
C VAL A 89 -5.93 1.60 -19.09
N GLY A 90 -6.42 2.34 -20.08
CA GLY A 90 -7.84 2.46 -20.39
C GLY A 90 -8.25 1.51 -21.53
N PRO A 91 -9.55 1.40 -21.82
CA PRO A 91 -10.07 0.47 -22.83
C PRO A 91 -9.64 0.81 -24.26
N THR A 92 -9.42 2.09 -24.57
CA THR A 92 -9.10 2.57 -25.93
C THR A 92 -7.95 3.58 -25.99
N ILE A 93 -7.55 4.14 -24.85
CA ILE A 93 -6.46 5.14 -24.72
C ILE A 93 -5.69 4.93 -23.42
N GLU A 94 -4.52 5.57 -23.31
CA GLU A 94 -3.82 5.69 -22.03
C GLU A 94 -4.72 6.39 -20.98
N ALA A 95 -4.73 5.86 -19.77
CA ALA A 95 -5.56 6.36 -18.66
C ALA A 95 -4.66 7.06 -17.65
N GLY A 96 -5.10 8.16 -17.04
CA GLY A 96 -4.23 9.03 -16.24
C GLY A 96 -4.75 9.35 -14.84
N GLU A 97 -5.78 8.66 -14.38
CA GLU A 97 -6.52 9.00 -13.16
C GLU A 97 -5.73 8.69 -11.89
N MET A 98 -6.16 9.30 -10.79
CA MET A 98 -5.70 8.92 -9.46
C MET A 98 -6.05 7.47 -9.13
N PHE A 99 -5.36 6.91 -8.14
CA PHE A 99 -5.65 5.56 -7.66
C PHE A 99 -5.26 5.39 -6.20
N GLY A 100 -5.99 4.51 -5.51
CA GLY A 100 -5.60 4.01 -4.20
C GLY A 100 -4.72 2.78 -4.33
N TRP A 101 -3.87 2.53 -3.34
CA TRP A 101 -3.06 1.32 -3.26
C TRP A 101 -2.89 0.83 -1.82
N ILE A 102 -2.72 -0.48 -1.69
CA ILE A 102 -2.30 -1.14 -0.45
C ILE A 102 -1.19 -2.14 -0.79
N ALA A 103 -0.16 -2.20 0.05
CA ALA A 103 0.96 -3.12 -0.08
C ALA A 103 1.24 -3.82 1.24
N ILE A 104 1.56 -5.13 1.17
CA ILE A 104 1.82 -5.97 2.33
C ILE A 104 3.08 -6.78 2.09
N GLY A 105 4.01 -6.77 3.04
CA GLY A 105 5.27 -7.49 2.94
C GLY A 105 6.01 -7.51 4.27
N ARG A 106 7.34 -7.67 4.22
CA ARG A 106 8.20 -7.69 5.41
C ARG A 106 9.03 -6.42 5.53
N TRP A 107 9.36 -6.00 6.75
CA TRP A 107 10.32 -4.91 7.02
C TRP A 107 11.64 -5.37 7.66
N LYS A 108 11.71 -6.64 8.08
CA LYS A 108 12.91 -7.34 8.57
C LYS A 108 12.90 -8.79 8.12
#